data_AF-X0WJN8-F1
#
_entry.id   AF-X0WJN8-F1
#
_cell.length_a   1.000
_cell.length_b   1.000
_cell.length_c   1.000
_cell.angle_alpha   90.00
_cell.angle_beta   90.00
_cell.angle_gamma   90.00
#
_symmetry.space_group_name_H-M   'P 1'
#
loop_
_entity.id
_entity.type
_entity.pdbx_description
1 polymer ?
#
loop_
_entity_poly.entity_id
_entity_poly.type
_entity_poly.pdbx_seq_one_letter_code
_entity_poly.pdbx_strand_id
1 'polypeptide(L)'
;MLATRAADNVAMVAFCNLVGGQDELVFDGGSVIFDERGELIARGKQFEEDLVIADLNVESVFRQRLHDPRRRREKLLSQADGDVVRRIELSRTQSRREKPPLPQRKVERLGRSPEIYHALVLGAGDYVHKNGFRQVVIGLSRALILR
;
A
#
# COMPACT_ATOMS: atom_id res chain seq x y z
N MET A 1 3.40 -9.48 7.38
CA MET A 1 2.08 -9.25 8.02
C MET A 1 0.95 -9.18 7.00
N LEU A 2 0.94 -8.22 6.05
CA LEU A 2 -0.16 -8.08 5.08
C LEU A 2 -0.32 -9.28 4.13
N ALA A 3 0.78 -9.76 3.52
CA ALA A 3 0.78 -10.97 2.69
C ALA A 3 0.17 -12.18 3.41
N THR A 4 0.59 -12.42 4.66
CA THR A 4 0.05 -13.47 5.52
C THR A 4 -1.45 -13.30 5.74
N ARG A 5 -1.92 -12.07 6.00
CA ARG A 5 -3.36 -11.81 6.18
C ARG A 5 -4.17 -12.04 4.90
N ALA A 6 -3.60 -11.71 3.74
CA ALA A 6 -4.23 -11.98 2.45
C ALA A 6 -4.38 -13.49 2.22
N ALA A 7 -3.31 -14.26 2.46
CA ALA A 7 -3.29 -15.71 2.33
C ALA A 7 -4.22 -16.42 3.33
N ASP A 8 -4.14 -16.06 4.62
CA ASP A 8 -4.94 -16.67 5.69
C ASP A 8 -6.45 -16.52 5.44
N ASN A 9 -6.85 -15.37 4.90
CA ASN A 9 -8.27 -15.05 4.67
C ASN A 9 -8.75 -15.40 3.25
N VAL A 10 -7.84 -15.85 2.37
CA VAL A 10 -8.07 -16.05 0.94
C VAL A 10 -8.78 -14.82 0.37
N ALA A 11 -8.13 -13.67 0.49
CA ALA A 11 -8.67 -12.38 0.09
C ALA A 11 -7.55 -11.52 -0.48
N MET A 12 -7.88 -10.76 -1.52
CA MET A 12 -6.99 -9.71 -2.02
C MET A 12 -6.96 -8.58 -0.99
N VAL A 13 -5.77 -8.04 -0.72
CA VAL A 13 -5.57 -6.96 0.25
C VAL A 13 -4.88 -5.79 -0.45
N ALA A 14 -5.58 -4.67 -0.55
CA ALA A 14 -5.00 -3.39 -0.95
C ALA A 14 -4.73 -2.55 0.30
N PHE A 15 -3.46 -2.24 0.56
CA PHE A 15 -3.02 -1.37 1.63
C PHE A 15 -2.57 -0.04 1.02
N CYS A 16 -3.36 1.01 1.29
CA CYS A 16 -3.04 2.38 0.91
C CYS A 16 -2.41 3.09 2.09
N ASN A 17 -1.19 3.58 1.92
CA ASN A 17 -0.45 4.29 2.95
C ASN A 17 -0.34 5.78 2.62
N LEU A 18 -0.20 6.61 3.66
CA LEU A 18 0.15 8.01 3.52
C LEU A 18 1.62 8.15 3.12
N VAL A 19 1.97 9.27 2.46
CA VAL A 19 3.34 9.69 2.21
C VAL A 19 3.52 11.16 2.59
N GLY A 20 4.67 11.50 3.15
CA GLY A 20 5.00 12.88 3.55
C GLY A 20 5.53 12.98 4.98
N GLY A 21 6.17 14.10 5.30
CA GLY A 21 6.60 14.46 6.65
C GLY A 21 5.55 15.24 7.43
N GLN A 22 5.35 14.91 8.70
CA GLN A 22 4.56 15.69 9.65
C GLN A 22 5.31 15.74 10.98
N ASP A 23 5.82 16.92 11.31
CA ASP A 23 6.64 17.15 12.50
C ASP A 23 7.80 16.14 12.58
N GLU A 24 7.84 15.27 13.60
CA GLU A 24 8.88 14.26 13.77
C GLU A 24 8.64 12.95 12.99
N LEU A 25 7.45 12.78 12.41
CA LEU A 25 7.07 11.56 11.68
C LEU A 25 7.25 11.74 10.18
N VAL A 26 7.72 10.69 9.52
CA VAL A 26 7.76 10.58 8.05
C VAL A 26 6.98 9.35 7.64
N PHE A 27 5.93 9.56 6.87
CA PHE A 27 5.16 8.50 6.24
C PHE A 27 5.84 8.13 4.91
N ASP A 28 6.16 6.86 4.77
CA ASP A 28 7.01 6.33 3.70
C ASP A 28 6.23 5.98 2.43
N GLY A 29 4.90 6.06 2.43
CA GLY A 29 4.09 5.62 1.29
C GLY A 29 4.23 4.12 1.09
N GLY A 30 4.71 3.69 -0.08
CA GLY A 30 4.99 2.28 -0.31
C GLY A 30 3.74 1.40 -0.28
N SER A 31 2.58 1.94 -0.67
CA SER A 31 1.30 1.22 -0.78
C SER A 31 1.46 -0.11 -1.52
N VAL A 32 0.72 -1.14 -1.14
CA VAL A 32 0.88 -2.48 -1.71
C VAL A 32 -0.46 -3.16 -1.97
N ILE A 33 -0.50 -4.01 -2.99
CA ILE A 33 -1.63 -4.87 -3.30
C ILE A 33 -1.14 -6.31 -3.32
N PHE A 34 -1.78 -7.17 -2.52
CA PHE A 34 -1.53 -8.62 -2.49
C PHE A 34 -2.73 -9.38 -3.05
N ASP A 35 -2.46 -10.50 -3.73
CA ASP A 35 -3.47 -11.46 -4.16
C ASP A 35 -3.97 -12.34 -3.01
N GLU A 36 -4.90 -13.27 -3.30
CA GLU A 36 -5.45 -14.19 -2.30
C GLU A 36 -4.47 -15.23 -1.74
N ARG A 37 -3.27 -15.34 -2.33
CA ARG A 37 -2.18 -16.22 -1.90
C ARG A 37 -1.14 -15.46 -1.09
N GLY A 38 -1.27 -14.14 -0.98
CA GLY A 38 -0.28 -13.27 -0.34
C GLY A 38 0.87 -12.87 -1.27
N GLU A 39 0.75 -13.11 -2.57
CA GLU A 39 1.74 -12.68 -3.56
C GLU A 39 1.53 -11.21 -3.94
N LEU A 40 2.62 -10.49 -4.13
CA LEU A 40 2.59 -9.05 -4.42
C LEU A 40 2.15 -8.80 -5.87
N ILE A 41 1.02 -8.15 -6.06
CA ILE A 41 0.51 -7.70 -7.38
C ILE A 41 1.16 -6.37 -7.77
N ALA A 42 1.16 -5.41 -6.85
CA ALA A 42 1.64 -4.06 -7.11
C ALA A 42 2.22 -3.40 -5.86
N ARG A 43 3.20 -2.52 -6.08
CA ARG A 43 3.84 -1.70 -5.06
C ARG A 43 3.91 -0.25 -5.52
N GLY A 44 3.60 0.67 -4.62
CA GLY A 44 3.77 2.11 -4.79
C GLY A 44 5.20 2.54 -4.41
N LYS A 45 5.59 3.72 -4.88
CA LYS A 45 6.90 4.30 -4.56
C LYS A 45 7.02 4.59 -3.07
N GLN A 46 8.24 4.51 -2.55
CA GLN A 46 8.56 4.96 -1.20
C GLN A 46 8.95 6.44 -1.23
N PHE A 47 8.44 7.23 -0.27
CA PHE A 47 8.74 8.66 -0.10
C PHE A 47 8.37 9.58 -1.28
N GLU A 48 7.47 9.12 -2.17
CA GLU A 48 6.92 9.88 -3.28
C GLU A 48 5.40 9.69 -3.37
N GLU A 49 4.67 10.74 -3.76
CA GLU A 49 3.25 10.62 -4.13
C GLU A 49 3.09 9.74 -5.37
N ASP A 50 2.07 8.88 -5.34
CA ASP A 50 1.93 7.84 -6.35
C ASP A 50 0.49 7.35 -6.51
N LEU A 51 0.10 7.07 -7.77
CA LEU A 51 -1.18 6.45 -8.11
C LEU A 51 -0.94 5.00 -8.55
N VAL A 52 -1.30 4.07 -7.67
CA VAL A 52 -1.15 2.63 -7.93
C VAL A 52 -2.43 2.09 -8.57
N ILE A 53 -2.30 1.60 -9.80
CA ILE A 53 -3.39 0.97 -10.56
C ILE A 53 -3.00 -0.47 -10.85
N ALA A 54 -3.90 -1.41 -10.59
CA ALA A 54 -3.72 -2.84 -10.87
C ALA A 54 -5.03 -3.49 -11.32
N ASP A 55 -4.92 -4.43 -12.25
CA ASP A 55 -6.03 -5.30 -12.65
C ASP A 55 -6.11 -6.50 -11.68
N LEU A 56 -7.31 -6.79 -11.17
CA LEU A 56 -7.52 -7.84 -10.17
C LEU A 56 -8.39 -8.97 -10.73
N ASN A 57 -7.90 -10.20 -10.66
CA ASN A 57 -8.67 -11.39 -11.03
C ASN A 57 -9.55 -11.87 -9.86
N VAL A 58 -10.70 -11.24 -9.64
CA VAL A 58 -11.57 -11.58 -8.49
C VAL A 58 -12.06 -13.03 -8.53
N GLU A 59 -12.13 -13.66 -9.71
CA GLU A 59 -12.51 -15.08 -9.86
C GLU A 59 -11.53 -16.06 -9.22
N SER A 60 -10.23 -15.70 -9.11
CA SER A 60 -9.24 -16.55 -8.44
C SER A 60 -9.59 -16.79 -6.97
N VAL A 61 -10.06 -15.74 -6.29
CA VAL A 61 -10.50 -15.77 -4.89
C VAL A 61 -11.64 -16.78 -4.70
N PHE A 62 -12.66 -16.74 -5.56
CA PHE A 62 -13.79 -17.67 -5.47
C PHE A 62 -13.35 -19.12 -5.66
N ARG A 63 -12.52 -19.38 -6.68
CA ARG A 63 -11.97 -20.71 -6.96
C ARG A 63 -11.14 -21.24 -5.78
N GLN A 64 -10.26 -20.41 -5.22
CA GLN A 64 -9.42 -20.82 -4.10
C GLN A 64 -10.23 -21.10 -2.83
N ARG A 65 -11.30 -20.33 -2.59
CA ARG A 65 -12.21 -20.54 -1.45
C ARG A 65 -13.02 -21.83 -1.56
N LEU A 66 -13.38 -22.28 -2.77
CA LEU A 66 -14.05 -23.57 -2.97
C LEU A 66 -13.20 -24.76 -2.49
N HIS A 67 -11.87 -24.63 -2.58
CA HIS A 67 -10.93 -25.66 -2.17
C HIS A 67 -10.48 -25.56 -0.70
N ASP A 68 -10.90 -24.54 0.06
CA ASP A 68 -10.51 -24.39 1.47
C ASP A 68 -11.54 -25.04 2.44
N PRO A 69 -11.23 -26.19 3.06
CA PRO A 69 -12.13 -26.87 3.98
C PRO A 69 -12.39 -26.10 5.28
N ARG A 70 -11.50 -25.17 5.70
CA ARG A 70 -11.61 -24.41 6.96
C ARG A 70 -12.83 -23.48 6.97
N ARG A 71 -13.19 -22.94 5.80
CA ARG A 71 -14.31 -21.99 5.66
C ARG A 71 -15.69 -22.60 5.87
N ARG A 72 -15.87 -23.92 5.69
CA ARG A 72 -17.14 -24.58 6.05
C ARG A 72 -17.42 -24.44 7.55
N ARG A 73 -16.38 -24.49 8.39
CA ARG A 73 -16.48 -24.32 9.84
C ARG A 73 -16.61 -22.85 10.24
N GLU A 74 -15.93 -21.96 9.53
CA GLU A 74 -15.97 -20.51 9.77
C GLU A 74 -17.32 -19.88 9.40
N LYS A 75 -17.99 -20.36 8.34
CA LYS A 75 -19.33 -19.92 7.95
C LYS A 75 -20.40 -20.27 9.00
N LEU A 76 -20.21 -21.36 9.74
CA LEU A 76 -21.06 -21.74 10.87
C LEU A 76 -20.84 -20.81 12.08
N LEU A 77 -19.60 -20.35 12.31
CA LEU A 77 -19.25 -19.44 13.40
C LEU A 77 -19.65 -17.99 13.12
N SER A 78 -19.45 -17.51 11.90
CA SER A 78 -19.82 -16.14 11.48
C SER A 78 -21.34 -15.94 11.36
N GLN A 79 -22.13 -17.01 11.22
CA GLN A 79 -23.59 -16.95 11.38
C GLN A 79 -24.02 -16.79 12.84
N ALA A 80 -23.18 -17.14 13.80
CA ALA A 80 -23.47 -16.99 15.24
C ALA A 80 -23.12 -15.59 15.77
N ASP A 81 -22.20 -14.87 15.13
CA ASP A 81 -21.61 -13.63 15.66
C ASP A 81 -22.26 -12.32 15.16
N GLY A 82 -23.39 -12.39 14.46
CA GLY A 82 -24.25 -11.23 14.24
C GLY A 82 -23.64 -10.02 13.50
N ASP A 83 -22.49 -10.17 12.84
CA ASP A 83 -21.82 -9.08 12.12
C ASP A 83 -22.64 -8.65 10.89
N VAL A 84 -23.56 -7.72 11.10
CA VAL A 84 -24.41 -7.15 10.05
C VAL A 84 -23.63 -6.05 9.33
N VAL A 85 -22.89 -6.43 8.29
CA VAL A 85 -22.32 -5.43 7.36
C VAL A 85 -23.47 -4.80 6.57
N ARG A 86 -23.64 -3.48 6.67
CA ARG A 86 -24.58 -2.72 5.84
C ARG A 86 -24.18 -2.87 4.36
N ARG A 87 -25.04 -3.52 3.58
CA ARG A 87 -24.87 -3.63 2.12
C ARG A 87 -25.46 -2.38 1.47
N ILE A 88 -24.64 -1.69 0.69
CA ILE A 88 -25.08 -0.57 -0.15
C ILE A 88 -24.95 -1.06 -1.59
N GLU A 89 -26.08 -1.19 -2.28
CA GLU A 89 -26.08 -1.50 -3.71
C GLU A 89 -25.70 -0.25 -4.50
N LEU A 90 -24.61 -0.35 -5.25
CA LEU A 90 -24.15 0.72 -6.12
C LEU A 90 -24.65 0.45 -7.55
N SER A 91 -25.14 1.49 -8.20
CA SER A 91 -25.45 1.46 -9.63
C SER A 91 -24.21 1.01 -10.40
N ARG A 92 -24.31 -0.06 -11.19
CA ARG A 92 -23.17 -0.55 -11.98
C ARG A 92 -22.75 0.50 -13.01
N THR A 93 -21.62 1.17 -12.78
CA THR A 93 -20.95 1.96 -13.81
C THR A 93 -20.25 0.98 -14.77
N GLN A 94 -20.96 0.52 -15.79
CA GLN A 94 -20.35 -0.34 -16.81
C GLN A 94 -19.38 0.48 -17.65
N SER A 95 -18.08 0.21 -17.51
CA SER A 95 -17.11 0.58 -18.54
C SER A 95 -17.42 -0.23 -19.78
N ARG A 96 -18.09 0.39 -20.77
CA ARG A 96 -18.44 -0.25 -22.05
C ARG A 96 -17.24 -0.60 -22.94
N ARG A 97 -16.04 -0.18 -22.56
CA ARG A 97 -14.80 -0.37 -23.32
C ARG A 97 -13.99 -1.51 -22.71
N GLU A 98 -13.58 -2.46 -23.55
CA GLU A 98 -12.45 -3.34 -23.24
C GLU A 98 -11.21 -2.46 -23.04
N LYS A 99 -10.64 -2.53 -21.84
CA LYS A 99 -9.42 -1.80 -21.51
C LYS A 99 -8.23 -2.68 -21.86
N PRO A 100 -7.18 -2.14 -22.50
CA PRO A 100 -5.95 -2.89 -22.69
C PRO A 100 -5.38 -3.28 -21.31
N PRO A 101 -4.71 -4.44 -21.21
CA PRO A 101 -4.10 -4.87 -19.96
C PRO A 101 -3.06 -3.85 -19.50
N LEU A 102 -3.02 -3.59 -18.20
CA LEU A 102 -2.02 -2.68 -17.64
C LEU A 102 -0.60 -3.25 -17.78
N PRO A 103 0.40 -2.40 -18.06
CA PRO A 103 1.78 -2.84 -18.00
C PRO A 103 2.14 -3.27 -16.58
N GLN A 104 3.00 -4.27 -16.47
CA GLN A 104 3.44 -4.75 -15.16
C GLN A 104 4.19 -3.64 -14.42
N ARG A 105 3.65 -3.23 -13.27
CA ARG A 105 4.28 -2.24 -12.39
C ARG A 105 5.50 -2.85 -11.70
N LYS A 106 6.69 -2.33 -11.99
CA LYS A 106 7.96 -2.74 -11.36
C LYS A 106 8.49 -1.61 -10.48
N VAL A 107 8.19 -1.68 -9.19
CA VAL A 107 8.75 -0.79 -8.17
C VAL A 107 9.50 -1.66 -7.18
N GLU A 108 10.81 -1.45 -7.09
CA GLU A 108 11.65 -2.12 -6.12
C GLU A 108 11.63 -1.38 -4.78
N ARG A 109 11.88 -2.13 -3.71
CA ARG A 109 12.02 -1.54 -2.38
C ARG A 109 13.41 -0.89 -2.29
N LEU A 110 13.46 0.29 -1.70
CA LEU A 110 14.73 0.97 -1.45
C LEU A 110 15.59 0.14 -0.49
N GLY A 111 16.90 0.17 -0.73
CA GLY A 111 17.88 -0.30 0.25
C GLY A 111 17.96 0.64 1.44
N ARG A 112 18.64 0.20 2.50
CA ARG A 112 18.69 0.93 3.79
C ARG A 112 19.19 2.39 3.67
N SER A 113 20.31 2.62 2.98
CA SER A 113 20.88 3.97 2.90
C SER A 113 20.00 4.93 2.08
N PRO A 114 19.50 4.55 0.88
CA PRO A 114 18.50 5.35 0.18
C PRO A 114 17.22 5.58 1.00
N GLU A 115 16.71 4.55 1.68
CA GLU A 115 15.50 4.66 2.50
C GLU A 115 15.65 5.73 3.59
N ILE A 116 16.77 5.72 4.33
CA ILE A 116 17.07 6.73 5.34
C ILE A 116 17.22 8.12 4.72
N TYR A 117 17.98 8.22 3.63
CA TYR A 117 18.22 9.50 2.96
C TYR A 117 16.91 10.13 2.47
N HIS A 118 16.06 9.35 1.79
CA HIS A 118 14.77 9.84 1.29
C HIS A 118 13.81 10.21 2.43
N ALA A 119 13.81 9.47 3.54
CA ALA A 119 13.04 9.86 4.72
C ALA A 119 13.47 11.22 5.28
N LEU A 120 14.78 11.46 5.42
CA LEU A 120 15.33 12.72 5.92
C LEU A 120 15.04 13.89 4.97
N VAL A 121 15.21 13.67 3.66
CA VAL A 121 14.92 14.69 2.63
C VAL A 121 13.43 15.04 2.62
N LEU A 122 12.55 14.04 2.62
CA LEU A 122 11.11 14.25 2.61
C LEU A 122 10.65 14.96 3.88
N GLY A 123 11.10 14.50 5.05
CA GLY A 123 10.74 15.10 6.34
C GLY A 123 11.18 16.56 6.46
N ALA A 124 12.46 16.85 6.20
CA ALA A 124 12.98 18.22 6.25
C ALA A 124 12.33 19.11 5.19
N GLY A 125 12.16 18.59 3.97
CA GLY A 125 11.50 19.28 2.88
C GLY A 125 10.07 19.66 3.23
N ASP A 126 9.26 18.71 3.67
CA ASP A 126 7.87 18.95 4.03
C ASP A 126 7.76 19.92 5.20
N TYR A 127 8.63 19.82 6.21
CA TYR A 127 8.63 20.77 7.32
C TYR A 127 8.83 22.21 6.84
N VAL A 128 9.82 22.44 5.97
CA VAL A 128 10.10 23.77 5.41
C VAL A 128 8.92 24.28 4.59
N HIS A 129 8.41 23.47 3.65
CA HIS A 129 7.36 23.90 2.73
C HIS A 129 6.01 24.09 3.43
N LYS A 130 5.59 23.15 4.29
CA LYS A 130 4.28 23.20 4.96
C LYS A 130 4.17 24.35 5.96
N ASN A 131 5.29 24.76 6.56
CA ASN A 131 5.34 25.92 7.45
C ASN A 131 5.63 27.25 6.72
N GLY A 132 5.77 27.24 5.41
CA GLY A 132 5.96 28.45 4.60
C GLY A 132 7.35 29.10 4.71
N PHE A 133 8.34 28.38 5.25
CA PHE A 133 9.72 28.85 5.27
C PHE A 133 10.29 28.85 3.85
N ARG A 134 11.08 29.88 3.50
CA ARG A 134 11.71 30.01 2.17
C ARG A 134 13.21 29.72 2.18
N GLN A 135 13.82 29.72 3.36
CA GLN A 135 15.26 29.60 3.53
C GLN A 135 15.56 28.80 4.80
N VAL A 136 16.68 28.10 4.79
CA VAL A 136 17.20 27.33 5.92
C VAL A 136 18.63 27.78 6.17
N VAL A 137 19.00 27.94 7.44
CA VAL A 137 20.37 28.27 7.85
C VAL A 137 21.00 27.04 8.48
N ILE A 138 22.19 26.66 8.00
CA ILE A 138 22.95 25.52 8.53
C ILE A 138 24.30 26.04 9.01
N GLY A 139 24.55 25.94 10.32
CA GLY A 139 25.87 26.21 10.90
C GLY A 139 26.77 24.99 10.73
N LEU A 140 27.92 25.16 10.06
CA LEU A 140 28.88 24.07 9.84
C LEU A 140 30.10 24.27 10.75
N SER A 141 30.29 23.37 11.72
CA SER A 141 31.40 23.45 12.67
C SER A 141 32.68 22.80 12.16
N ARG A 142 32.58 21.66 11.44
CA ARG A 142 33.64 20.97 10.66
C ARG A 142 33.02 20.05 9.60
N ALA A 143 33.59 19.99 8.40
CA ALA A 143 33.16 19.04 7.38
C ALA A 143 33.67 17.63 7.69
N LEU A 144 32.83 16.62 7.44
CA LEU A 144 33.24 15.22 7.46
C LEU A 144 34.13 14.97 6.23
N ILE A 145 35.43 14.72 6.44
CA ILE A 145 36.32 14.29 5.35
C ILE A 145 36.08 12.79 5.16
N LEU A 146 35.36 12.43 4.11
CA LEU A 146 35.28 11.05 3.64
C LEU A 146 36.58 10.74 2.90
N ARG A 147 37.33 9.73 3.36
CA ARG A 147 38.45 9.12 2.64
C ARG A 147 37.99 7.89 1.90
#